data_AF-A0A7S1VYW3-F1
#
_entry.id   AF-A0A7S1VYW3-F1
#
_cell.length_a   1.000
_cell.length_b   1.000
_cell.length_c   1.000
_cell.angle_alpha   90.00
_cell.angle_beta   90.00
_cell.angle_gamma   90.00
#
_symmetry.space_group_name_H-M   'P 1'
#
loop_
_entity.id
_entity.type
_entity.pdbx_description
1 polymer ?
#
loop_
_entity_poly.entity_id
_entity_poly.type
_entity_poly.pdbx_seq_one_letter_code
_entity_poly.pdbx_strand_id
1 'polypeptide(L)'
;DEIPPPKRFLTCYNFFFKHERAAFLKAQSDAALINENNPLLKKTGERKKGAKANFSKFSTEIAAKWKGLSSEEKKIYENMANDDLARYQRDYEVYRMKTTEKKKK
;
A
#
# COMPACT_ATOMS: atom_id res chain seq x y z
N ASP A 1 12.27 -26.24 -5.94
CA ASP A 1 11.85 -24.82 -5.83
C ASP A 1 10.46 -24.59 -6.40
N GLU A 2 9.48 -24.32 -5.52
CA GLU A 2 8.14 -23.89 -5.90
C GLU A 2 8.15 -22.39 -6.15
N ILE A 3 7.58 -21.96 -7.27
CA ILE A 3 7.55 -20.54 -7.61
C ILE A 3 6.29 -19.99 -6.96
N PRO A 4 6.40 -19.02 -6.05
CA PRO A 4 5.24 -18.50 -5.36
C PRO A 4 4.31 -17.77 -6.34
N PRO A 5 3.00 -17.71 -6.03
CA PRO A 5 2.07 -16.93 -6.83
C PRO A 5 2.48 -15.45 -6.83
N PRO A 6 2.31 -14.75 -7.96
CA PRO A 6 2.68 -13.35 -8.05
C PRO A 6 1.80 -12.48 -7.15
N LYS A 7 2.39 -11.39 -6.65
CA LYS A 7 1.66 -10.41 -5.83
C LYS A 7 0.57 -9.75 -6.66
N ARG A 8 -0.63 -9.62 -6.09
CA ARG A 8 -1.76 -8.92 -6.74
C ARG A 8 -1.36 -7.50 -7.12
N PHE A 9 -1.89 -7.05 -8.26
CA PHE A 9 -1.79 -5.66 -8.64
C PHE A 9 -2.55 -4.75 -7.66
N LEU A 10 -2.09 -3.52 -7.54
CA LEU A 10 -2.72 -2.46 -6.78
C LEU A 10 -3.68 -1.70 -7.69
N THR A 11 -4.87 -1.44 -7.16
CA THR A 11 -5.84 -0.57 -7.82
C THR A 11 -5.44 0.89 -7.70
N CYS A 12 -6.07 1.74 -8.51
CA CYS A 12 -5.91 3.19 -8.49
C CYS A 12 -6.05 3.77 -7.06
N TYR A 13 -7.10 3.38 -6.33
CA TYR A 13 -7.29 3.77 -4.94
C TYR A 13 -6.15 3.29 -4.01
N ASN A 14 -5.64 2.07 -4.21
CA ASN A 14 -4.56 1.54 -3.36
C ASN A 14 -3.26 2.32 -3.53
N PHE A 15 -2.96 2.79 -4.75
CA PHE A 15 -1.82 3.67 -5.00
C PHE A 15 -1.96 5.01 -4.30
N PHE A 16 -3.12 5.64 -4.43
CA PHE A 16 -3.44 6.86 -3.69
C PHE A 16 -3.29 6.66 -2.17
N PHE A 17 -3.93 5.62 -1.62
CA PHE A 17 -3.88 5.31 -0.20
C PHE A 17 -2.44 5.09 0.29
N LYS A 18 -1.62 4.37 -0.50
CA LYS A 18 -0.21 4.14 -0.18
C LYS A 18 0.60 5.44 -0.17
N HIS A 19 0.37 6.32 -1.14
CA HIS A 19 1.04 7.61 -1.23
C HIS A 19 0.71 8.50 -0.02
N GLU A 20 -0.58 8.66 0.28
CA GLU A 20 -1.05 9.44 1.43
C GLU A 20 -0.57 8.86 2.76
N ARG A 21 -0.57 7.53 2.89
CA ARG A 21 -0.09 6.87 4.11
C ARG A 21 1.41 7.07 4.32
N ALA A 22 2.20 7.05 3.25
CA ALA A 22 3.64 7.30 3.35
C ALA A 22 3.91 8.73 3.82
N ALA A 23 3.20 9.71 3.26
CA ALA A 23 3.28 11.10 3.69
C ALA A 23 2.87 11.28 5.16
N PHE A 24 1.77 10.65 5.59
CA PHE A 24 1.28 10.70 6.96
C PHE A 24 2.29 10.10 7.96
N LEU A 25 2.88 8.94 7.65
CA LEU A 25 3.89 8.32 8.50
C LEU A 25 5.16 9.16 8.58
N LYS A 26 5.57 9.78 7.48
CA LYS A 26 6.71 10.71 7.46
C LYS A 26 6.43 11.95 8.30
N ALA A 27 5.24 12.54 8.19
CA ALA A 27 4.84 13.68 9.01
C ALA A 27 4.83 13.32 10.51
N GLN A 28 4.36 12.12 10.87
CA GLN A 28 4.43 11.64 12.26
C GLN A 28 5.86 11.42 12.74
N SER A 29 6.76 10.89 11.90
CA SER A 29 8.17 10.75 12.28
C SER A 29 8.85 12.11 12.44
N ASP A 30 8.59 13.06 11.54
CA ASP A 30 9.19 14.39 11.59
C ASP A 30 8.69 15.16 12.82
N ALA A 31 7.38 15.10 13.13
CA ALA A 31 6.83 15.67 14.36
C ALA A 31 7.38 15.00 15.63
N ALA A 32 7.70 13.70 15.56
CA ALA A 32 8.27 12.97 16.68
C ALA A 32 9.72 13.37 16.98
N LEU A 33 10.49 13.84 15.99
CA LEU A 33 11.88 14.31 16.15
C LEU A 33 11.97 15.68 16.86
N ILE A 34 10.87 16.44 16.91
CA ILE A 34 10.83 17.79 17.51
C ILE A 34 10.53 17.71 19.02
N ASN A 35 10.05 16.56 19.53
CA ASN A 35 9.73 16.38 20.94
C ASN A 35 10.76 15.46 21.62
N GLU A 36 11.69 16.06 22.37
CA GLU A 36 12.80 15.36 23.06
C GLU A 36 12.36 14.35 24.13
N ASN A 37 11.09 14.36 24.55
CA ASN A 37 10.54 13.44 25.55
C ASN A 37 9.70 12.29 24.94
N ASN A 38 9.92 11.94 23.67
CA ASN A 38 9.01 11.05 22.95
C ASN A 38 9.29 9.54 23.14
N PRO A 39 8.36 8.76 23.74
CA PRO A 39 8.51 7.33 24.03
C PRO A 39 8.51 6.38 22.81
N LEU A 40 8.59 6.90 21.57
CA LEU A 40 8.53 6.13 20.32
C LEU A 40 9.72 5.18 20.05
N LEU A 41 10.75 5.19 20.89
CA LEU A 41 11.82 4.17 20.87
C LEU A 41 11.42 2.84 21.51
N LYS A 42 10.25 2.73 22.17
CA LYS A 42 9.86 1.47 22.85
C LYS A 42 9.26 0.41 21.91
N LYS A 43 9.78 -0.81 22.08
CA LYS A 43 9.61 -2.05 21.33
C LYS A 43 8.20 -2.31 20.76
N THR A 44 8.22 -2.93 19.59
CA THR A 44 7.18 -3.36 18.62
C THR A 44 5.93 -4.09 19.15
N GLY A 45 5.77 -4.31 20.46
CA GLY A 45 4.69 -5.13 21.04
C GLY A 45 3.40 -4.39 21.41
N GLU A 46 3.49 -3.17 21.96
CA GLU A 46 2.36 -2.52 22.66
C GLU A 46 1.58 -1.51 21.82
N ARG A 47 2.07 -1.17 20.61
CA ARG A 47 1.51 -0.14 19.72
C ARG A 47 0.13 -0.47 19.12
N LYS A 48 -0.39 -1.69 19.31
CA LYS A 48 -1.56 -2.19 18.56
C LYS A 48 -2.91 -1.55 18.92
N LYS A 49 -3.12 -1.03 20.15
CA LYS A 49 -4.42 -0.42 20.52
C LYS A 49 -4.55 1.02 20.02
N GLY A 50 -3.57 1.88 20.28
CA GLY A 50 -3.58 3.29 19.82
C GLY A 50 -3.44 3.43 18.30
N ALA A 51 -2.62 2.58 17.65
CA ALA A 51 -2.44 2.64 16.21
C ALA A 51 -3.71 2.30 15.42
N LYS A 52 -4.60 1.44 15.96
CA LYS A 52 -5.87 1.11 15.31
C LYS A 52 -6.84 2.31 15.30
N ALA A 53 -6.93 3.05 16.40
CA ALA A 53 -7.77 4.24 16.49
C ALA A 53 -7.27 5.34 15.53
N ASN A 54 -5.95 5.57 15.49
CA ASN A 54 -5.34 6.52 14.57
C ASN A 54 -5.49 6.09 13.10
N PHE A 55 -5.38 4.79 12.81
CA PHE A 55 -5.62 4.26 11.46
C PHE A 55 -7.07 4.41 11.01
N SER A 56 -8.05 4.19 11.91
CA SER A 56 -9.46 4.35 11.60
C SER A 56 -9.80 5.78 11.18
N LYS A 57 -9.33 6.77 11.95
CA LYS A 57 -9.49 8.20 11.62
C LYS A 57 -8.84 8.55 10.28
N PHE A 58 -7.56 8.18 10.13
CA PHE A 58 -6.82 8.37 8.88
C PHE A 58 -7.54 7.73 7.68
N SER A 59 -8.01 6.49 7.80
CA SER A 59 -8.70 5.80 6.71
C SER A 59 -10.00 6.50 6.29
N THR A 60 -10.72 7.08 7.25
CA THR A 60 -11.94 7.86 6.99
C THR A 60 -11.62 9.17 6.25
N GLU A 61 -10.58 9.89 6.69
CA GLU A 61 -10.11 11.12 6.05
C GLU A 61 -9.63 10.90 4.63
N ILE A 62 -8.84 9.84 4.40
CA ILE A 62 -8.35 9.48 3.06
C ILE A 62 -9.49 9.07 2.14
N ALA A 63 -10.51 8.37 2.64
CA ALA A 63 -11.68 8.05 1.85
C ALA A 63 -12.46 9.30 1.43
N ALA A 64 -12.56 10.32 2.30
CA ALA A 64 -13.16 11.60 1.96
C ALA A 64 -12.32 12.35 0.92
N LYS A 65 -10.99 12.40 1.10
CA LYS A 65 -10.05 13.04 0.16
C LYS A 65 -10.14 12.40 -1.23
N TRP A 66 -10.16 11.07 -1.32
CA TRP A 66 -10.30 10.34 -2.58
C TRP A 66 -11.56 10.73 -3.36
N LYS A 67 -12.69 10.90 -2.67
CA LYS A 67 -13.95 11.32 -3.28
C LYS A 67 -13.87 12.74 -3.84
N GLY A 68 -13.14 13.62 -3.16
CA GLY A 68 -12.93 15.02 -3.57
C GLY A 68 -11.87 15.25 -4.65
N LEU A 69 -11.03 14.26 -4.97
CA LEU A 69 -10.02 14.41 -6.03
C LEU A 69 -10.64 14.62 -7.40
N SER A 70 -10.00 15.48 -8.19
CA SER A 70 -10.36 15.75 -9.58
C SER A 70 -10.06 14.55 -10.49
N SER A 71 -10.62 14.57 -11.70
CA SER A 71 -10.36 13.53 -12.71
C SER A 71 -8.89 13.49 -13.12
N GLU A 72 -8.23 14.65 -13.20
CA GLU A 72 -6.82 14.78 -13.55
C GLU A 72 -5.91 14.17 -12.47
N GLU A 73 -6.22 14.42 -11.20
CA GLU A 73 -5.47 13.86 -10.08
C GLU A 73 -5.66 12.33 -10.01
N LYS A 74 -6.88 11.85 -10.23
CA LYS A 74 -7.18 10.42 -10.29
C LYS A 74 -6.46 9.74 -11.45
N LYS A 75 -6.33 10.40 -12.60
CA LYS A 75 -5.66 9.87 -13.79
C LYS A 75 -4.20 9.48 -13.55
N ILE A 76 -3.48 10.22 -12.69
CA ILE A 76 -2.10 9.87 -12.30
C ILE A 76 -2.08 8.48 -11.65
N TYR A 77 -3.01 8.22 -10.73
CA TYR A 77 -3.11 6.93 -10.04
C TYR A 77 -3.69 5.82 -10.93
N GLU A 78 -4.54 6.16 -11.90
CA GLU A 78 -5.04 5.21 -12.90
C GLU A 78 -3.92 4.71 -13.79
N ASN A 79 -3.04 5.60 -14.26
CA ASN A 79 -1.86 5.22 -15.04
C ASN A 79 -0.96 4.27 -14.24
N MET A 80 -0.67 4.61 -12.97
CA MET A 80 0.10 3.73 -12.09
C MET A 80 -0.56 2.36 -11.90
N ALA A 81 -1.89 2.31 -11.75
CA ALA A 81 -2.63 1.06 -11.62
C ALA A 81 -2.61 0.21 -12.90
N ASN A 82 -2.65 0.84 -14.06
CA ASN A 82 -2.56 0.15 -15.35
C ASN A 82 -1.18 -0.47 -15.56
N ASP A 83 -0.11 0.25 -15.25
CA ASP A 83 1.26 -0.28 -15.31
C ASP A 83 1.44 -1.45 -14.34
N ASP A 84 0.85 -1.34 -13.15
CA ASP A 84 0.88 -2.37 -12.11
C ASP A 84 0.11 -3.65 -12.51
N LEU A 85 -1.01 -3.47 -13.21
CA LEU A 85 -1.80 -4.54 -13.82
C LEU A 85 -1.03 -5.24 -14.95
N ALA A 86 -0.31 -4.49 -15.79
CA ALA A 86 0.50 -5.06 -16.86
C ALA A 86 1.64 -5.93 -16.28
N ARG A 87 2.30 -5.48 -15.22
CA ARG A 87 3.26 -6.31 -14.47
C ARG A 87 2.57 -7.55 -13.88
N TYR A 88 1.42 -7.34 -13.22
CA TYR A 88 0.37 -8.31 -12.95
C TYR A 88 0.36 -9.53 -13.88
N GLN A 89 -0.10 -9.23 -15.08
CA GLN A 89 -0.38 -10.19 -16.13
C GLN A 89 0.89 -10.93 -16.57
N ARG A 90 1.99 -10.21 -16.77
CA ARG A 90 3.28 -10.80 -17.13
C ARG A 90 3.76 -11.82 -16.10
N ASP A 91 3.77 -11.44 -14.83
CA ASP A 91 4.23 -12.33 -13.75
C ASP A 91 3.30 -13.53 -13.59
N TYR A 92 1.99 -13.33 -13.78
CA TYR A 92 0.99 -14.39 -13.73
C TYR A 92 1.11 -15.39 -14.87
N GLU A 93 1.45 -14.95 -16.08
CA GLU A 93 1.73 -15.84 -17.21
C GLU A 93 2.93 -16.73 -16.93
N VAL A 94 4.03 -16.17 -16.42
CA VAL A 94 5.22 -16.96 -16.04
C VAL A 94 4.88 -17.99 -14.97
N TYR A 95 4.14 -17.58 -13.94
CA TYR A 95 3.67 -18.49 -12.89
C TYR A 95 2.78 -19.61 -13.46
N ARG A 96 1.83 -19.27 -14.33
CA ARG A 96 0.92 -20.22 -14.98
C ARG A 96 1.69 -21.26 -15.80
N MET A 97 2.62 -20.82 -16.65
CA MET A 97 3.40 -21.73 -17.49
C MET A 97 4.17 -22.74 -16.62
N LYS A 98 4.92 -22.26 -15.63
CA LYS A 98 5.77 -23.12 -14.79
C LYS A 98 4.97 -24.05 -13.87
N THR A 99 3.78 -23.64 -13.44
CA THR A 99 2.88 -24.52 -12.67
C THR A 99 2.21 -25.58 -13.56
N THR A 100 1.89 -25.26 -14.82
CA THR A 100 1.35 -26.24 -15.76
C THR A 100 2.37 -27.28 -16.22
N GLU A 101 3.63 -26.89 -16.44
CA GLU A 101 4.71 -27.81 -16.82
C GLU A 101 5.00 -28.84 -15.72
N LYS A 102 4.97 -28.39 -14.45
CA LYS A 102 5.14 -29.29 -13.30
C LYS A 102 4.00 -30.29 -13.11
N LYS A 103 2.78 -29.96 -13.54
CA LYS A 103 1.64 -30.91 -13.47
C LYS A 103 1.67 -31.97 -14.58
N LYS A 104 2.44 -31.75 -15.64
CA LYS A 104 2.57 -32.67 -16.79
C LYS A 104 3.76 -33.63 -16.66
N LYS A 105 4.71 -33.33 -15.77
CA LYS A 105 5.77 -34.25 -15.35
C LYS A 105 5.29 -35.07 -14.16
#